data_AF-A0A329L385-F1
#
_entry.id   AF-A0A329L385-F1
#
_cell.length_a   1.000
_cell.length_b   1.000
_cell.length_c   1.000
_cell.angle_alpha   90.00
_cell.angle_beta   90.00
_cell.angle_gamma   90.00
#
_symmetry.space_group_name_H-M   'P 1'
#
loop_
_entity.id
_entity.type
_entity.pdbx_description
1 polymer ?
#
loop_
_entity_poly.entity_id
_entity_poly.type
_entity_poly.pdbx_seq_one_letter_code
_entity_poly.pdbx_strand_id
1 'polypeptide(L)' 'MCRGSLGAHPGRPSSRGDNPKPVVWKYLQTHPEFDIDDSVDSKLLISVAPRGFLRRGMRT' A
#
# COMPACT_ATOMS: atom_id res chain seq x y z
N MET A 1 -17.71 32.35 -13.60
CA MET A 1 -17.42 31.66 -12.33
C MET A 1 -18.08 30.28 -12.38
N CYS A 2 -17.37 29.26 -12.85
CA CYS A 2 -17.87 27.88 -12.84
C CYS A 2 -16.86 27.06 -12.03
N ARG A 3 -17.16 26.81 -10.73
CA ARG A 3 -16.35 25.93 -9.88
C ARG A 3 -16.71 24.48 -10.22
N GLY A 4 -16.06 23.92 -11.23
CA GLY A 4 -16.07 22.49 -11.49
C GLY A 4 -15.21 21.78 -10.44
N SER A 5 -15.81 21.35 -9.34
CA SER A 5 -15.15 20.49 -8.35
C SER A 5 -14.99 19.09 -8.95
N LEU A 6 -13.77 18.78 -9.37
CA LEU A 6 -13.36 17.50 -9.95
C LEU A 6 -13.45 16.38 -8.89
N GLY A 7 -14.32 15.39 -9.17
CA GLY A 7 -13.99 13.97 -8.99
C GLY A 7 -13.69 13.45 -7.59
N ALA A 8 -14.23 14.03 -6.52
CA ALA A 8 -14.13 13.45 -5.19
C ALA A 8 -15.35 12.58 -4.89
N HIS A 9 -15.28 11.28 -5.18
CA HIS A 9 -16.26 10.32 -4.66
C HIS A 9 -16.23 10.34 -3.11
N PRO A 10 -17.33 10.73 -2.43
CA PRO A 10 -17.40 10.69 -0.98
C PRO A 10 -17.53 9.23 -0.56
N GLY A 11 -16.48 8.67 0.04
CA GLY A 11 -16.44 7.27 0.48
C GLY A 11 -15.19 6.48 0.05
N ARG A 12 -14.31 7.03 -0.78
CA ARG A 12 -13.00 6.41 -1.01
C ARG A 12 -12.06 6.74 0.17
N PRO A 13 -11.53 5.74 0.89
CA PRO A 13 -10.65 6.01 2.03
C PRO A 13 -9.33 6.68 1.64
N SER A 14 -8.91 6.60 0.38
CA SER A 14 -7.72 7.29 -0.14
C SER A 14 -7.97 8.79 -0.32
N SER A 15 -8.17 9.48 0.81
CA SER A 15 -8.06 10.92 0.95
C SER A 15 -6.59 11.32 0.82
N ARG A 16 -6.31 12.56 0.42
CA ARG A 16 -4.99 13.13 0.05
C ARG A 16 -3.89 13.05 1.15
N GLY A 17 -4.13 12.36 2.27
CA GLY A 17 -3.19 12.15 3.38
C GLY A 17 -2.85 10.69 3.71
N ASP A 18 -3.56 9.70 3.15
CA ASP A 18 -3.30 8.28 3.43
C ASP A 18 -2.30 7.71 2.42
N ASN A 19 -1.03 8.05 2.61
CA ASN A 19 0.05 7.40 1.88
C ASN A 19 0.10 5.92 2.32
N PRO A 20 0.00 4.94 1.40
CA PRO A 20 -0.03 3.52 1.75
C PRO A 20 1.19 3.06 2.55
N LYS A 21 2.35 3.73 2.38
CA LYS A 21 3.60 3.32 3.02
C LYS A 21 3.51 3.34 4.56
N PRO A 22 3.17 4.45 5.24
CA PRO A 22 2.89 4.47 6.69
C PRO A 22 1.85 3.44 7.17
N VAL A 23 0.81 3.19 6.37
CA VAL A 23 -0.29 2.28 6.74
C VAL A 23 0.18 0.83 6.76
N VAL A 24 1.00 0.42 5.80
CA VAL A 24 1.58 -0.93 5.74
C VAL A 24 2.45 -1.22 6.97
N TRP A 25 3.27 -0.27 7.43
CA TRP A 25 4.07 -0.45 8.64
C TRP A 25 3.23 -0.66 9.91
N LYS A 26 2.08 0.01 10.01
CA LYS A 26 1.14 -0.19 11.12
C LYS A 26 0.46 -1.56 11.03
N TYR A 27 0.13 -2.00 9.83
CA TYR A 27 -0.49 -3.31 9.59
C TYR A 27 0.44 -4.46 10.00
N LEU A 28 1.72 -4.39 9.61
CA LEU A 28 2.71 -5.44 9.92
C LEU A 28 2.96 -5.62 11.42
N GLN A 29 2.80 -4.58 12.24
CA GLN A 29 2.98 -4.66 13.70
C GLN A 29 1.97 -5.60 14.38
N THR A 30 0.78 -5.75 13.81
CA THR A 30 -0.31 -6.57 14.39
C THR A 30 -0.57 -7.87 13.63
N HIS A 31 0.09 -8.09 12.49
CA HIS A 31 -0.14 -9.23 11.60
C HIS A 31 1.19 -9.97 11.33
N PRO A 32 1.67 -10.79 12.28
CA PRO A 32 2.95 -11.50 12.17
C PRO A 32 2.98 -12.57 11.07
N GLU A 33 1.83 -12.90 10.49
CA GLU A 33 1.76 -13.76 9.31
C GLU A 33 2.23 -13.07 8.02
N PHE A 34 2.52 -11.77 8.04
CA PHE A 34 3.03 -11.04 6.88
C PHE A 34 4.42 -10.44 7.13
N ASP A 35 5.23 -10.39 6.08
CA ASP A 35 6.51 -9.68 6.04
C ASP A 35 6.71 -9.03 4.65
N ILE A 36 7.65 -8.09 4.53
CA ILE A 36 7.97 -7.44 3.25
C ILE A 36 8.84 -8.37 2.41
N ASP A 37 8.45 -8.60 1.16
CA ASP A 37 9.21 -9.43 0.23
C ASP A 37 10.14 -8.60 -0.66
N ASP A 38 11.35 -8.34 -0.15
CA ASP A 38 12.39 -7.63 -0.90
C ASP A 38 12.93 -8.46 -2.10
N SER A 39 12.66 -9.76 -2.16
CA SER A 39 13.16 -10.63 -3.22
C SER A 39 12.45 -10.45 -4.55
N VAL A 40 11.24 -9.88 -4.54
CA VAL A 40 10.40 -9.66 -5.73
C VAL A 40 10.69 -8.29 -6.35
N ASP A 41 11.04 -7.31 -5.52
CA ASP A 41 11.27 -5.91 -5.91
C ASP A 41 12.27 -5.77 -7.07
N SER A 42 13.38 -6.52 -7.01
CA SER A 42 14.44 -6.47 -8.05
C SER A 42 14.20 -7.41 -9.24
N LYS A 43 13.25 -8.34 -9.13
CA LYS A 43 12.90 -9.27 -10.21
C LYS A 43 11.93 -8.63 -11.21
N LEU A 44 11.16 -7.65 -10.75
CA LEU A 44 10.21 -6.91 -11.55
C LEU A 44 10.81 -5.55 -11.91
N LEU A 45 11.47 -5.46 -13.07
CA LEU A 45 12.09 -4.24 -13.61
C LEU A 45 11.11 -3.09 -13.92
N ILE A 46 9.86 -3.20 -13.47
CA ILE A 46 8.75 -2.28 -13.72
C ILE A 46 8.08 -1.78 -12.43
N SER A 47 8.62 -2.10 -11.25
CA SER A 47 8.02 -1.66 -9.98
C SER A 47 8.23 -0.16 -9.75
N VAL A 48 7.14 0.57 -9.58
CA VAL A 48 7.14 1.98 -9.12
C VAL A 48 6.99 2.10 -7.60
N ALA A 49 6.92 0.96 -6.89
CA ALA A 49 6.69 0.87 -5.46
C ALA A 49 7.79 0.04 -4.79
N PRO A 50 8.91 0.68 -4.38
CA PRO A 50 9.94 0.02 -3.61
C PRO A 50 9.37 -0.55 -2.30
N ARG A 51 9.66 -1.81 -2.00
CA ARG A 51 9.14 -2.59 -0.86
C ARG A 51 7.62 -2.76 -0.91
N GLY A 52 7.07 -2.92 -2.12
CA GLY A 52 5.62 -2.93 -2.36
C GLY A 52 4.94 -4.30 -2.14
N PHE A 53 5.70 -5.37 -1.97
CA PHE A 53 5.18 -6.73 -1.91
C PHE A 53 5.20 -7.28 -0.48
N LEU A 54 4.12 -7.96 -0.09
CA LEU A 54 4.03 -8.67 1.18
C LEU A 54 4.01 -10.18 0.92
N ARG A 55 4.77 -10.92 1.72
CA ARG A 55 4.76 -12.38 1.75
C ARG A 55 3.96 -12.86 2.95
N ARG A 56 3.05 -13.80 2.72
CA ARG A 56 2.32 -14.48 3.80
C ARG A 56 3.10 -15.72 4.25
N GLY A 57 3.44 -15.79 5.53
CA GLY A 57 3.95 -16.99 6.18
C GLY A 57 2.84 -18.03 6.33
N MET A 58 3.15 -19.29 6.03
CA MET A 58 2.23 -20.40 6.26
C MET A 58 2.22 -20.74 7.75
N ARG A 59 1.07 -20.65 8.41
CA ARG A 59 0.87 -21.17 9.76
C ARG A 59 0.31 -22.59 9.60
N THR A 60 1.09 -23.59 10.00
CA THR A 60 0.67 -25.00 10.08
C THR A 60 -0.37 -25.21 11.16
#